data_AF-A0A6C8GUG3-F1
#
_entry.id   AF-A0A6C8GUG3-F1
#
_cell.length_a   1.000
_cell.length_b   1.000
_cell.length_c   1.000
_cell.angle_alpha   90.00
_cell.angle_beta   90.00
_cell.angle_gamma   90.00
#
_symmetry.space_group_name_H-M   'P 1'
#
loop_
_entity.id
_entity.type
_entity.pdbx_description
1 polymer ?
#
loop_
_entity_poly.entity_id
_entity_poly.type
_entity_poly.pdbx_seq_one_letter_code
_entity_poly.pdbx_strand_id
1 'polypeptide(L)'
;MNFTASVQKDTCQIKIDGNGTVNFATIAPAYFADGITAETDYEGGKEFTIKLISCPISDGKITNVTFNFAPLNGQFSPENQQVFPNDIATDAGGVDNVGVVIFTTDSPRTNVLNTDGSSRATFAASTYSDTVWTFYSRMQKIRSAEKVTTGELSSRVLVNVSYE
;
A
#
# COMPACT_ATOMS: atom_id res chain seq x y z
N MET A 1 -31.79 6.60 -11.14
CA MET A 1 -30.64 5.71 -11.35
C MET A 1 -29.90 6.27 -12.56
N ASN A 2 -28.76 6.92 -12.35
CA ASN A 2 -27.94 7.49 -13.41
C ASN A 2 -26.58 6.82 -13.34
N PHE A 3 -26.16 6.19 -14.43
CA PHE A 3 -24.83 5.64 -14.58
C PHE A 3 -24.06 6.59 -15.48
N THR A 4 -23.04 7.25 -14.94
CA THR A 4 -22.09 8.06 -15.70
C THR A 4 -20.75 7.35 -15.65
N ALA A 5 -20.26 6.90 -16.78
CA ALA A 5 -18.95 6.25 -16.92
C ALA A 5 -18.12 7.03 -17.94
N SER A 6 -16.92 7.45 -17.53
CA SER A 6 -15.91 8.00 -18.45
C SER A 6 -15.05 6.84 -18.92
N VAL A 7 -15.14 6.48 -20.20
CA VAL A 7 -14.26 5.49 -20.82
C VAL A 7 -12.92 6.19 -21.11
N GLN A 8 -11.95 6.04 -20.21
CA GLN A 8 -10.56 6.35 -20.53
C GLN A 8 -9.99 5.21 -21.37
N LYS A 9 -9.25 5.57 -22.41
CA LYS A 9 -8.77 4.64 -23.46
C LYS A 9 -7.72 3.65 -22.95
N ASP A 10 -7.17 3.88 -21.75
CA ASP A 10 -5.91 3.28 -21.29
C ASP A 10 -6.00 2.58 -19.92
N THR A 11 -7.17 2.08 -19.50
CA THR A 11 -7.31 1.44 -18.17
C THR A 11 -7.18 -0.08 -18.23
N CYS A 12 -6.18 -0.65 -17.56
CA CYS A 12 -6.12 -2.10 -17.29
C CYS A 12 -7.10 -2.52 -16.19
N GLN A 13 -7.48 -3.80 -16.18
CA GLN A 13 -8.00 -4.45 -14.99
C GLN A 13 -6.85 -4.79 -14.03
N ILE A 14 -7.10 -4.72 -12.73
CA ILE A 14 -6.13 -5.03 -11.68
C ILE A 14 -6.53 -6.32 -10.99
N LYS A 15 -5.61 -7.27 -10.88
CA LYS A 15 -5.76 -8.48 -10.09
C LYS A 15 -4.73 -8.46 -8.95
N ILE A 16 -5.21 -8.61 -7.72
CA ILE A 16 -4.36 -8.75 -6.54
C ILE A 16 -4.43 -10.21 -6.08
N ASP A 17 -3.30 -10.79 -5.68
CA ASP A 17 -3.30 -12.13 -5.08
C ASP A 17 -4.07 -12.17 -3.74
N GLY A 18 -4.42 -13.38 -3.31
CA GLY A 18 -5.22 -13.57 -2.09
C GLY A 18 -6.59 -12.87 -2.10
N ASN A 19 -7.12 -12.55 -3.29
CA ASN A 19 -8.31 -11.71 -3.48
C ASN A 19 -8.18 -10.32 -2.81
N GLY A 20 -6.97 -9.76 -2.79
CA GLY A 20 -6.69 -8.47 -2.15
C GLY A 20 -6.59 -8.53 -0.64
N THR A 21 -6.47 -9.72 -0.04
CA THR A 21 -6.34 -9.90 1.41
C THR A 21 -4.93 -10.35 1.77
N VAL A 22 -4.26 -9.57 2.62
CA VAL A 22 -2.96 -9.92 3.22
C VAL A 22 -3.17 -10.20 4.71
N ASN A 23 -2.91 -11.43 5.15
CA ASN A 23 -3.05 -11.83 6.54
C ASN A 23 -1.70 -11.76 7.26
N PHE A 24 -1.58 -10.86 8.22
CA PHE A 24 -0.42 -10.80 9.09
C PHE A 24 -0.51 -11.80 10.25
N ALA A 25 0.63 -12.17 10.81
CA ALA A 25 0.69 -12.95 12.04
C ALA A 25 0.37 -12.08 13.27
N THR A 26 -0.12 -12.69 14.35
CA THR A 26 -0.19 -12.03 15.66
C THR A 26 1.21 -11.78 16.20
N ILE A 27 1.49 -10.55 16.61
CA ILE A 27 2.80 -10.10 17.10
C ILE A 27 2.74 -9.60 18.54
N ALA A 28 3.86 -9.68 19.25
CA ALA A 28 4.01 -9.06 20.56
C ALA A 28 4.42 -7.58 20.42
N PRO A 29 4.17 -6.72 21.44
CA PRO A 29 4.57 -5.31 21.40
C PRO A 29 6.06 -5.08 21.13
N ALA A 30 6.93 -6.04 21.49
CA ALA A 30 8.37 -6.00 21.22
C ALA A 30 8.73 -5.96 19.72
N TYR A 31 7.81 -6.33 18.83
CA TYR A 31 7.97 -6.15 17.38
C TYR A 31 8.17 -4.67 17.01
N PHE A 32 7.52 -3.75 17.74
CA PHE A 32 7.59 -2.32 17.47
C PHE A 32 8.79 -1.67 18.16
N ALA A 33 9.98 -2.11 17.77
CA ALA A 33 11.25 -1.62 18.30
C ALA A 33 11.44 -0.11 18.06
N ASP A 34 12.19 0.53 18.96
CA ASP A 34 12.48 1.96 18.86
C ASP A 34 13.39 2.26 17.66
N GLY A 35 13.15 3.39 17.00
CA GLY A 35 13.91 3.82 15.83
C GLY A 35 13.46 3.19 14.49
N ILE A 36 12.55 2.21 14.50
CA ILE A 36 11.97 1.67 13.26
C ILE A 36 10.88 2.60 12.73
N THR A 37 11.09 3.14 11.53
CA THR A 37 10.20 4.09 10.88
C THR A 37 9.52 3.49 9.65
N ALA A 38 8.63 4.26 9.01
CA ALA A 38 7.98 3.89 7.76
C ALA A 38 8.95 3.79 6.56
N GLU A 39 10.19 4.26 6.70
CA GLU A 39 11.24 4.19 5.66
C GLU A 39 12.29 3.12 5.98
N THR A 40 12.21 2.47 7.14
CA THR A 40 13.18 1.42 7.51
C THR A 40 12.83 0.11 6.81
N ASP A 41 13.80 -0.43 6.07
CA ASP A 41 13.75 -1.81 5.56
C ASP A 41 13.83 -2.78 6.76
N TYR A 42 12.69 -3.41 7.07
CA TYR A 42 12.52 -4.22 8.29
C TYR A 42 11.64 -5.44 8.01
N GLU A 43 12.02 -6.57 8.61
CA GLU A 43 11.35 -7.86 8.44
C GLU A 43 10.03 -7.98 9.22
N GLY A 44 9.36 -9.14 9.06
CA GLY A 44 8.14 -9.49 9.80
C GLY A 44 6.83 -9.14 9.10
N GLY A 45 6.90 -8.81 7.82
CA GLY A 45 5.78 -8.53 6.94
C GLY A 45 5.39 -9.68 6.02
N LYS A 46 4.65 -9.34 4.96
CA LYS A 46 4.15 -10.26 3.93
C LYS A 46 4.22 -9.60 2.57
N GLU A 47 4.67 -10.38 1.59
CA GLU A 47 4.58 -10.01 0.19
C GLU A 47 3.16 -10.22 -0.34
N PHE A 48 2.80 -9.40 -1.32
CA PHE A 48 1.60 -9.54 -2.13
C PHE A 48 1.91 -9.06 -3.54
N THR A 49 1.08 -9.45 -4.51
CA THR A 49 1.32 -9.17 -5.92
C THR A 49 0.15 -8.43 -6.55
N ILE A 50 0.47 -7.47 -7.40
CA ILE A 50 -0.49 -6.77 -8.24
C ILE A 50 -0.16 -7.09 -9.70
N LYS A 51 -1.13 -7.66 -10.41
CA LYS A 51 -1.04 -7.97 -11.84
C LYS A 51 -1.98 -7.07 -12.62
N LEU A 52 -1.45 -6.42 -13.65
CA LEU A 52 -2.28 -5.72 -14.64
C LEU A 52 -2.70 -6.71 -15.72
N ILE A 53 -4.00 -6.80 -16.00
CA ILE A 53 -4.58 -7.69 -17.00
C ILE A 53 -5.54 -6.93 -17.89
N SER A 54 -5.81 -7.48 -19.08
CA SER A 54 -6.75 -6.89 -20.04
C SER A 54 -6.46 -5.42 -20.33
N CYS A 55 -5.18 -5.07 -20.42
CA CYS A 55 -4.74 -3.75 -20.79
C CYS A 55 -5.00 -3.48 -22.27
N PRO A 56 -5.29 -2.23 -22.65
CA PRO A 56 -5.31 -1.84 -24.06
C PRO A 56 -3.93 -2.04 -24.71
N ILE A 57 -3.92 -2.23 -26.02
CA ILE A 57 -2.68 -2.43 -26.78
C ILE A 57 -1.81 -1.18 -26.62
N SER A 58 -0.60 -1.36 -26.07
CA SER A 58 0.39 -0.28 -25.94
C SER A 58 0.66 0.33 -27.32
N ASP A 59 0.48 1.65 -27.43
CA ASP A 59 0.83 2.41 -28.63
C ASP A 59 2.33 2.80 -28.65
N GLY A 60 3.12 2.24 -27.73
CA GLY A 60 4.54 2.51 -27.56
C GLY A 60 4.86 3.84 -26.89
N LYS A 61 3.86 4.61 -26.44
CA LYS A 61 4.08 5.89 -25.75
C LYS A 61 4.17 5.76 -24.24
N ILE A 62 3.47 4.77 -23.67
CA ILE A 62 3.53 4.48 -22.24
C ILE A 62 4.90 3.88 -21.94
N THR A 63 5.63 4.56 -21.07
CA THR A 63 6.98 4.17 -20.63
C THR A 63 7.01 3.85 -19.15
N ASN A 64 6.07 4.37 -18.36
CA ASN A 64 5.98 4.20 -16.92
C ASN A 64 4.59 3.79 -16.47
N VAL A 65 4.58 2.99 -15.41
CA VAL A 65 3.39 2.62 -14.65
C VAL A 65 3.58 3.09 -13.22
N THR A 66 2.66 3.90 -12.72
CA THR A 66 2.68 4.40 -11.35
C THR A 66 1.51 3.82 -10.56
N PHE A 67 1.82 3.17 -9.44
CA PHE A 67 0.83 2.66 -8.49
C PHE A 67 0.58 3.72 -7.41
N ASN A 68 -0.65 4.19 -7.31
CA ASN A 68 -1.08 5.16 -6.32
C ASN A 68 -1.84 4.43 -5.22
N PHE A 69 -1.27 4.41 -4.02
CA PHE A 69 -1.87 3.79 -2.85
C PHE A 69 -2.48 4.86 -1.95
N ALA A 70 -3.72 4.66 -1.53
CA ALA A 70 -4.41 5.56 -0.61
C ALA A 70 -5.24 4.77 0.41
N PRO A 71 -5.46 5.29 1.62
CA PRO A 71 -6.40 4.67 2.55
C PRO A 71 -7.80 4.65 1.92
N LEU A 72 -8.47 3.49 1.97
CA LEU A 72 -9.86 3.39 1.53
C LEU A 72 -10.80 4.10 2.50
N ASN A 73 -10.47 4.06 3.80
CA ASN A 73 -11.23 4.75 4.86
C ASN A 73 -10.28 5.56 5.74
N GLY A 74 -10.84 6.58 6.39
CA GLY A 74 -10.06 7.49 7.19
C GLY A 74 -9.13 8.36 6.34
N GLN A 75 -8.13 8.94 7.00
CA GLN A 75 -7.10 9.76 6.39
C GLN A 75 -5.76 9.40 7.02
N PHE A 76 -4.68 9.67 6.31
CA PHE A 76 -3.36 9.59 6.91
C PHE A 76 -3.26 10.49 8.15
N SER A 77 -2.38 10.10 9.08
CA SER A 77 -2.03 10.98 10.19
C SER A 77 -1.37 12.24 9.64
N PRO A 78 -1.67 13.44 10.18
CA PRO A 78 -0.95 14.66 9.83
C PRO A 78 0.56 14.56 10.04
N GLU A 79 0.99 13.70 10.98
CA GLU A 79 2.38 13.48 11.32
C GLU A 79 3.07 12.42 10.44
N ASN A 80 2.29 11.59 9.75
CA ASN A 80 2.82 10.49 8.95
C ASN A 80 1.87 10.09 7.82
N GLN A 81 2.29 10.41 6.60
CA GLN A 81 1.52 10.13 5.38
C GLN A 81 1.94 8.84 4.68
N GLN A 82 2.75 8.01 5.34
CA GLN A 82 3.28 6.77 4.76
C GLN A 82 2.74 5.52 5.43
N VAL A 83 2.01 5.67 6.54
CA VAL A 83 1.41 4.56 7.31
C VAL A 83 -0.10 4.59 7.11
N PHE A 84 -0.63 3.58 6.43
CA PHE A 84 -2.07 3.38 6.26
C PHE A 84 -2.71 3.10 7.63
N PRO A 85 -3.75 3.86 8.02
CA PRO A 85 -4.33 3.76 9.36
C PRO A 85 -5.08 2.45 9.57
N ASN A 86 -5.29 2.12 10.85
CA ASN A 86 -6.22 1.08 11.25
C ASN A 86 -7.67 1.56 11.04
N ASP A 87 -8.48 0.77 10.35
CA ASP A 87 -9.90 1.01 10.12
C ASP A 87 -10.75 0.64 11.34
N ILE A 88 -10.20 -0.13 12.29
CA ILE A 88 -10.88 -0.49 13.53
C ILE A 88 -10.58 0.61 14.56
N ALA A 89 -11.63 1.28 15.03
CA ALA A 89 -11.52 2.27 16.09
C ALA A 89 -11.08 1.61 17.41
N THR A 90 -10.35 2.35 18.25
CA THR A 90 -9.80 1.84 19.51
C THR A 90 -10.87 1.41 20.51
N ASP A 91 -12.01 2.10 20.54
CA ASP A 91 -13.19 1.74 21.33
C ASP A 91 -13.94 0.51 20.81
N ALA A 92 -13.71 0.14 19.54
CA ALA A 92 -14.19 -1.09 18.92
C ALA A 92 -13.18 -2.26 19.01
N GLY A 93 -12.10 -2.11 19.79
CA GLY A 93 -11.06 -3.13 19.98
C GLY A 93 -9.89 -3.02 19.01
N GLY A 94 -9.79 -1.94 18.24
CA GLY A 94 -8.67 -1.66 17.37
C GLY A 94 -7.38 -1.38 18.13
N VAL A 95 -6.25 -1.83 17.58
CA VAL A 95 -4.93 -1.43 18.08
C VAL A 95 -4.71 0.07 17.82
N ASP A 96 -4.19 0.77 18.82
CA ASP A 96 -3.84 2.19 18.73
C ASP A 96 -2.40 2.38 18.27
N ASN A 97 -2.15 3.50 17.56
CA ASN A 97 -0.85 3.91 17.05
C ASN A 97 -0.15 2.90 16.12
N VAL A 98 -0.90 1.95 15.53
CA VAL A 98 -0.36 0.97 14.57
C VAL A 98 -1.16 1.04 13.27
N GLY A 99 -0.43 0.99 12.17
CA GLY A 99 -1.00 0.87 10.84
C GLY A 99 -0.15 -0.07 9.97
N VAL A 100 -0.35 0.03 8.66
CA VAL A 100 0.37 -0.77 7.66
C VAL A 100 1.23 0.15 6.80
N VAL A 101 2.41 -0.30 6.43
CA VAL A 101 3.27 0.32 5.41
C VAL A 101 3.42 -0.65 4.26
N ILE A 102 3.59 -0.11 3.05
CA ILE A 102 3.80 -0.87 1.83
C ILE A 102 5.12 -0.41 1.20
N PHE A 103 5.91 -1.35 0.72
CA PHE A 103 7.21 -1.14 0.12
C PHE A 103 7.28 -1.81 -1.26
N THR A 104 8.15 -1.30 -2.12
CA THR A 104 8.69 -2.09 -3.24
C THR A 104 9.56 -3.22 -2.70
N THR A 105 9.83 -4.23 -3.53
CA THR A 105 10.68 -5.37 -3.15
C THR A 105 12.14 -5.25 -3.63
N ASP A 106 12.51 -4.09 -4.17
CA ASP A 106 13.93 -3.80 -4.45
C ASP A 106 14.73 -3.86 -3.14
N SER A 107 16.05 -4.08 -3.23
CA SER A 107 16.93 -4.08 -2.06
C SER A 107 17.82 -2.84 -2.07
N PRO A 108 17.71 -1.93 -1.09
CA PRO A 108 16.79 -1.98 0.06
C PRO A 108 15.33 -1.69 -0.32
N ARG A 109 14.40 -2.26 0.45
CA ARG A 109 12.96 -2.03 0.26
C ARG A 109 12.65 -0.56 0.52
N THR A 110 11.90 0.06 -0.40
CA THR A 110 11.58 1.49 -0.34
C THR A 110 10.08 1.69 -0.21
N ASN A 111 9.64 2.61 0.66
CA ASN A 111 8.22 2.87 0.86
C ASN A 111 7.57 3.32 -0.46
N VAL A 112 6.36 2.83 -0.76
CA VAL A 112 5.62 3.19 -1.98
C VAL A 112 5.08 4.62 -1.96
N LEU A 113 5.12 5.29 -0.82
CA LEU A 113 4.76 6.68 -0.63
C LEU A 113 5.98 7.52 -0.24
N ASN A 114 6.02 8.75 -0.70
CA ASN A 114 6.86 9.79 -0.15
C ASN A 114 6.34 10.27 1.21
N THR A 115 7.15 11.02 1.95
CA THR A 115 6.77 11.57 3.26
C THR A 115 5.58 12.54 3.19
N ASP A 116 5.30 13.08 2.00
CA ASP A 116 4.15 13.94 1.69
C ASP A 116 2.93 13.16 1.17
N GLY A 117 2.96 11.83 1.23
CA GLY A 117 1.87 10.95 0.79
C GLY A 117 1.74 10.79 -0.73
N SER A 118 2.59 11.45 -1.54
CA SER A 118 2.62 11.22 -3.00
C SER A 118 3.21 9.85 -3.33
N SER A 119 2.81 9.27 -4.48
CA SER A 119 3.35 7.96 -4.88
C SER A 119 4.84 8.05 -5.24
N ARG A 120 5.59 7.04 -4.79
CA ARG A 120 6.97 6.74 -5.19
C ARG A 120 7.06 5.44 -6.02
N ALA A 121 5.96 4.69 -6.15
CA ALA A 121 5.92 3.40 -6.82
C ALA A 121 5.72 3.54 -8.34
N THR A 122 6.71 4.12 -9.00
CA THR A 122 6.77 4.28 -10.46
C THR A 122 7.80 3.32 -11.05
N PHE A 123 7.38 2.56 -12.06
CA PHE A 123 8.20 1.52 -12.70
C PHE A 123 8.25 1.75 -14.20
N ALA A 124 9.45 1.67 -14.78
CA ALA A 124 9.62 1.65 -16.22
C ALA A 124 9.02 0.35 -16.80
N ALA A 125 8.00 0.46 -17.64
CA ALA A 125 7.28 -0.67 -18.20
C ALA A 125 6.69 -0.33 -19.58
N SER A 126 7.49 -0.50 -20.63
CA SER A 126 7.04 -0.37 -22.03
C SER A 126 6.05 -1.48 -22.44
N THR A 127 6.08 -2.61 -21.73
CA THR A 127 5.09 -3.70 -21.81
C THR A 127 4.52 -3.93 -20.41
N TYR A 128 3.40 -3.27 -20.13
CA TYR A 128 2.76 -3.31 -18.80
C TYR A 128 1.61 -4.33 -18.71
N SER A 129 1.09 -4.79 -19.84
CA SER A 129 0.06 -5.83 -19.87
C SER A 129 0.62 -7.16 -19.40
N ASP A 130 -0.14 -7.85 -18.57
CA ASP A 130 0.20 -9.14 -17.97
C ASP A 130 1.45 -9.14 -17.08
N THR A 131 1.97 -7.97 -16.75
CA THR A 131 3.10 -7.79 -15.83
C THR A 131 2.62 -7.90 -14.39
N VAL A 132 3.48 -8.50 -13.56
CA VAL A 132 3.27 -8.71 -12.13
C VAL A 132 4.28 -7.87 -11.37
N TRP A 133 3.80 -7.08 -10.42
CA TRP A 133 4.61 -6.34 -9.47
C TRP A 133 4.44 -6.94 -8.09
N THR A 134 5.55 -7.21 -7.41
CA THR A 134 5.55 -7.67 -6.03
C THR A 134 5.79 -6.48 -5.11
N PHE A 135 5.02 -6.45 -4.03
CA PHE A 135 5.14 -5.46 -2.97
C PHE A 135 5.27 -6.18 -1.64
N TYR A 136 5.84 -5.49 -0.66
CA TYR A 136 5.99 -5.99 0.69
C TYR A 136 5.22 -5.09 1.65
N SER A 137 4.43 -5.68 2.54
CA SER A 137 3.66 -4.97 3.55
C SER A 137 4.05 -5.41 4.95
N ARG A 138 4.03 -4.49 5.92
CA ARG A 138 4.25 -4.82 7.33
C ARG A 138 3.54 -3.85 8.25
N MET A 139 3.38 -4.26 9.52
CA MET A 139 2.87 -3.37 10.56
C MET A 139 3.91 -2.31 10.93
N GLN A 140 3.44 -1.11 11.27
CA GLN A 140 4.31 0.02 11.62
C GLN A 140 3.61 0.97 12.60
N LYS A 141 4.38 1.52 13.54
CA LYS A 141 3.92 2.62 14.40
C LYS A 141 3.61 3.86 13.55
N ILE A 142 2.45 4.49 13.77
CA ILE A 142 2.09 5.74 13.10
C ILE A 142 2.98 6.87 13.65
N ARG A 143 3.04 7.00 14.97
CA ARG A 143 3.91 7.91 15.72
C ARG A 143 4.98 7.10 16.43
N SER A 144 6.22 7.23 15.97
CA SER A 144 7.35 6.39 16.41
C SER A 144 7.67 6.54 17.91
N ALA A 145 7.46 7.74 18.46
CA ALA A 145 7.71 8.04 19.87
C ALA A 145 6.61 7.54 20.83
N GLU A 146 5.45 7.15 20.29
CA GLU A 146 4.33 6.71 21.10
C GLU A 146 4.29 5.19 21.27
N LYS A 147 3.67 4.75 22.37
CA LYS A 147 3.46 3.34 22.65
C LYS A 147 2.37 2.77 21.74
N VAL A 148 2.35 1.45 21.63
CA VAL A 148 1.26 0.69 20.98
C VAL A 148 0.39 0.06 22.06
N THR A 149 -0.91 -0.03 21.82
CA THR A 149 -1.82 -0.81 22.67
C THR A 149 -1.94 -2.24 22.16
N THR A 150 -2.72 -3.06 22.85
CA THR A 150 -3.20 -4.35 22.32
C THR A 150 -4.53 -4.13 21.60
N GLY A 151 -4.73 -4.79 20.47
CA GLY A 151 -5.99 -4.76 19.73
C GLY A 151 -5.86 -5.38 18.35
N GLU A 152 -6.92 -5.28 17.56
CA GLU A 152 -6.97 -5.79 16.19
C GLU A 152 -6.52 -4.72 15.18
N LEU A 153 -5.83 -5.16 14.12
CA LEU A 153 -5.45 -4.33 13.00
C LEU A 153 -6.21 -4.78 11.75
N SER A 154 -6.95 -3.86 11.13
CA SER A 154 -7.50 -4.03 9.79
C SER A 154 -7.26 -2.75 9.02
N SER A 155 -6.66 -2.81 7.84
CA SER A 155 -6.42 -1.63 7.01
C SER A 155 -6.85 -1.92 5.59
N ARG A 156 -7.70 -1.08 5.02
CA ARG A 156 -8.14 -1.19 3.62
C ARG A 156 -7.43 -0.11 2.80
N VAL A 157 -6.77 -0.54 1.73
CA VAL A 157 -5.98 0.32 0.85
C VAL A 157 -6.59 0.30 -0.55
N LEU A 158 -6.87 1.48 -1.09
CA LEU A 158 -7.23 1.69 -2.48
C LEU A 158 -5.95 1.74 -3.33
N VAL A 159 -5.94 1.00 -4.44
CA VAL A 159 -4.85 1.04 -5.42
C VAL A 159 -5.40 1.55 -6.74
N ASN A 160 -4.85 2.66 -7.21
CA ASN A 160 -5.08 3.20 -8.55
C ASN A 160 -3.80 3.10 -9.37
N VAL A 161 -3.94 2.96 -10.69
CA VAL A 161 -2.78 2.86 -11.59
C VAL A 161 -2.87 3.92 -12.65
N SER A 162 -1.79 4.68 -12.83
CA SER A 162 -1.64 5.65 -13.91
C SER A 162 -0.52 5.23 -14.87
N TYR A 163 -0.68 5.65 -16.12
CA TYR A 163 0.18 5.26 -17.24
C TYR A 163 0.71 6.53 -17.90
N GLU A 164 2.03 6.65 -18.03
CA GLU A 164 2.72 7.82 -18.58
C GLU A 164 3.77 7.43 -19.62
#